data_AF-A0A929JW07-F1
#
_entry.id   AF-A0A929JW07-F1
#
_cell.length_a   1.000
_cell.length_b   1.000
_cell.length_c   1.000
_cell.angle_alpha   90.00
_cell.angle_beta   90.00
_cell.angle_gamma   90.00
#
_symmetry.space_group_name_H-M   'P 1'
#
loop_
_entity.id
_entity.type
_entity.pdbx_description
1 polymer ?
#
loop_
_entity_poly.entity_id
_entity_poly.type
_entity_poly.pdbx_seq_one_letter_code
_entity_poly.pdbx_strand_id
1 'polypeptide(L)'
;MPGGNGRSLGKFIVPLRSIHRAQELTVTLKLAKSGYRNQRKIWVYPVQPETNVADVEFTTAVDSAVQLLRAGKTVVLNPDTAHIKGIDGWFAPVFWSSVHFPDQPGSIGLLINDQHPALTDFPTSTYSDWQWWDLVTRSRSVQFDGSVTRQDPIVRVIDNFFRNRHLGLLMEFRTGNGKLLLCTMDIQHDLDNRPAARQLKRSLIQYAGSEKFRPSQEITMEELIKFFK
;
A
#
# COMPACT_ATOMS: atom_id res chain seq x y z
N MET A 1 -8.20 14.62 19.50
CA MET A 1 -8.80 14.88 18.17
C MET A 1 -8.45 16.32 17.79
N PRO A 2 -7.83 16.62 16.63
CA PRO A 2 -7.51 18.00 16.28
C PRO A 2 -8.69 18.67 15.60
N GLY A 3 -8.96 19.93 15.99
CA GLY A 3 -10.04 20.78 15.50
C GLY A 3 -11.11 21.06 16.56
N GLY A 4 -10.77 21.82 17.61
CA GLY A 4 -11.75 22.31 18.58
C GLY A 4 -11.13 22.60 19.95
N ASN A 5 -10.58 23.81 20.13
CA ASN A 5 -10.17 24.48 21.37
C ASN A 5 -9.38 23.68 22.43
N GLY A 6 -8.94 22.45 22.15
CA GLY A 6 -8.18 21.58 23.06
C GLY A 6 -8.92 21.17 24.35
N ARG A 7 -10.22 21.44 24.50
CA ARG A 7 -10.94 21.11 25.74
C ARG A 7 -11.22 19.60 25.82
N SER A 8 -10.59 18.94 26.78
CA SER A 8 -10.85 17.53 27.09
C SER A 8 -12.26 17.36 27.67
N LEU A 9 -13.07 16.49 27.06
CA LEU A 9 -14.42 16.16 27.53
C LEU A 9 -14.47 14.84 28.33
N GLY A 10 -13.33 14.18 28.50
CA GLY A 10 -13.22 12.88 29.18
C GLY A 10 -12.45 11.84 28.37
N LYS A 11 -12.31 10.63 28.94
CA LYS A 11 -11.63 9.48 28.35
C LYS A 11 -12.60 8.29 28.32
N PHE A 12 -12.68 7.60 27.18
CA PHE A 12 -13.31 6.28 27.08
C PHE A 12 -12.24 5.26 26.68
N ILE A 13 -12.37 4.03 27.18
CA ILE A 13 -11.46 2.92 26.87
C ILE A 13 -12.33 1.75 26.43
N VAL A 14 -12.06 1.24 25.23
CA VAL A 14 -12.75 0.06 24.68
C VAL A 14 -11.69 -0.97 24.31
N PRO A 15 -11.65 -2.14 24.96
CA PRO A 15 -10.77 -3.23 24.56
C PRO A 15 -11.15 -3.75 23.17
N LEU A 16 -10.17 -3.90 22.29
CA LEU A 16 -10.36 -4.40 20.91
C LEU A 16 -10.03 -5.90 20.76
N ARG A 17 -9.95 -6.64 21.88
CA ARG A 17 -9.46 -8.03 21.91
C ARG A 17 -10.37 -9.05 21.21
N SER A 18 -11.65 -8.73 21.03
CA SER A 18 -12.61 -9.58 20.32
C SER A 18 -12.52 -9.46 18.80
N ILE A 19 -11.66 -8.58 18.29
CA ILE A 19 -11.44 -8.42 16.85
C ILE A 19 -10.35 -9.38 16.43
N HIS A 20 -10.73 -10.40 15.65
CA HIS A 20 -9.82 -11.45 15.19
C HIS A 20 -9.43 -11.32 13.72
N ARG A 21 -10.10 -10.43 12.97
CA ARG A 21 -9.79 -10.10 11.57
C ARG A 21 -9.60 -8.60 11.40
N ALA A 22 -8.67 -8.22 10.52
CA ALA A 22 -8.45 -6.83 10.17
C ALA A 22 -9.74 -6.21 9.63
N GLN A 23 -10.14 -5.06 10.17
CA GLN A 23 -11.38 -4.39 9.76
C GLN A 23 -11.36 -2.87 9.99
N GLU A 24 -12.14 -2.16 9.20
CA GLU A 24 -12.53 -0.77 9.46
C GLU A 24 -13.66 -0.73 10.49
N LEU A 25 -13.54 0.14 11.49
CA LEU A 25 -14.60 0.43 12.46
C LEU A 25 -14.97 1.90 12.40
N THR A 26 -16.22 2.21 12.69
CA THR A 26 -16.69 3.59 12.90
C THR A 26 -16.89 3.88 14.38
N VAL A 27 -16.08 4.75 14.95
CA VAL A 27 -16.27 5.31 16.29
C VAL A 27 -17.27 6.45 16.21
N THR A 28 -18.43 6.28 16.86
CA THR A 28 -19.49 7.29 16.88
C THR A 28 -19.66 7.85 18.29
N LEU A 29 -19.46 9.15 18.44
CA LEU A 29 -19.78 9.90 19.66
C LEU A 29 -21.12 10.62 19.46
N LYS A 30 -22.05 10.46 20.41
CA LYS A 30 -23.36 11.14 20.38
C LYS A 30 -23.55 11.92 21.68
N LEU A 31 -24.07 13.13 21.59
CA LEU A 31 -24.49 13.89 22.77
C LEU A 31 -25.90 13.45 23.16
N ALA A 32 -26.04 12.92 24.38
CA ALA A 32 -27.31 12.41 24.89
C ALA A 32 -28.43 13.46 24.79
N LYS A 33 -29.65 13.01 24.48
CA LYS A 33 -30.84 13.87 24.33
C LYS A 33 -30.67 15.00 23.30
N SER A 34 -29.82 14.80 22.28
CA SER A 34 -29.65 15.73 21.16
C SER A 34 -29.47 14.98 19.83
N GLY A 35 -29.56 15.70 18.72
CA GLY A 35 -29.24 15.16 17.38
C GLY A 35 -27.75 15.17 17.03
N TYR A 36 -26.89 15.76 17.89
CA TYR A 36 -25.48 15.96 17.58
C TYR A 36 -24.67 14.67 17.69
N ARG A 37 -23.91 14.37 16.64
CA ARG A 37 -22.98 13.24 16.59
C ARG A 37 -21.71 13.58 15.82
N ASN A 38 -20.63 12.90 16.18
CA ASN A 38 -19.37 12.92 15.45
C ASN A 38 -18.94 11.47 15.17
N GLN A 39 -18.41 11.22 13.97
CA GLN A 39 -17.96 9.90 13.53
C GLN A 39 -16.51 9.97 13.03
N ARG A 40 -15.73 8.95 13.36
CA ARG A 40 -14.37 8.75 12.89
C ARG A 40 -14.16 7.29 12.56
N LYS A 41 -13.48 7.04 11.44
CA LYS A 41 -13.01 5.70 11.09
C LYS A 41 -11.73 5.38 11.85
N ILE A 42 -11.57 4.12 12.22
CA ILE A 42 -10.32 3.53 12.70
C ILE A 42 -10.14 2.18 12.02
N TRP A 43 -8.89 1.76 11.86
CA TRP A 43 -8.56 0.44 11.32
C TRP A 43 -7.90 -0.37 12.42
N VAL A 44 -8.43 -1.57 12.64
CA VAL A 44 -7.94 -2.46 13.70
C VAL A 44 -7.29 -3.65 13.05
N TYR A 45 -6.02 -3.85 13.38
CA TYR A 45 -5.18 -4.94 12.87
C TYR A 45 -4.81 -5.87 14.02
N PRO A 46 -5.48 -7.03 14.16
CA PRO A 46 -5.15 -7.96 15.22
C PRO A 46 -3.72 -8.46 15.07
N VAL A 47 -3.02 -8.64 16.19
CA VAL A 47 -1.71 -9.29 16.17
C VAL A 47 -1.92 -10.75 15.76
N GLN A 48 -1.27 -11.15 14.68
CA GLN A 48 -1.30 -12.51 14.16
C GLN A 48 0.15 -13.00 14.01
N PRO A 49 0.38 -14.33 14.08
CA PRO A 49 1.72 -14.89 13.87
C PRO A 49 2.31 -14.47 12.54
N GLU A 50 3.64 -14.48 12.46
CA GLU A 50 4.34 -14.27 11.20
C GLU A 50 3.83 -15.22 10.12
N THR A 51 3.69 -14.68 8.92
CA THR A 51 3.13 -15.42 7.79
C THR A 51 4.29 -16.03 7.03
N ASN A 52 4.52 -17.32 7.23
CA ASN A 52 5.40 -18.11 6.39
C ASN A 52 4.52 -18.98 5.49
N VAL A 53 4.49 -18.65 4.19
CA VAL A 53 3.79 -19.46 3.19
C VAL A 53 4.84 -20.21 2.39
N ALA A 54 4.66 -21.54 2.29
CA ALA A 54 5.55 -22.36 1.47
C ALA A 54 5.62 -21.81 0.04
N ASP A 55 6.81 -21.92 -0.57
CA ASP A 55 7.06 -21.57 -1.97
C ASP A 55 6.88 -20.08 -2.32
N VAL A 56 6.88 -19.18 -1.32
CA VAL A 56 6.93 -17.72 -1.51
C VAL A 56 8.24 -17.18 -0.97
N GLU A 57 9.01 -16.52 -1.83
CA GLU A 57 10.27 -15.89 -1.47
C GLU A 57 10.04 -14.39 -1.25
N PHE A 58 10.22 -13.92 -0.02
CA PHE A 58 10.19 -12.50 0.28
C PHE A 58 11.63 -11.94 0.29
N THR A 59 11.89 -10.89 -0.48
CA THR A 59 13.23 -10.27 -0.55
C THR A 59 13.17 -8.77 -0.74
N THR A 60 14.19 -8.07 -0.27
CA THR A 60 14.41 -6.64 -0.51
C THR A 60 15.47 -6.36 -1.58
N ALA A 61 16.27 -7.37 -1.91
CA ALA A 61 17.37 -7.22 -2.85
C ALA A 61 16.88 -7.53 -4.27
N VAL A 62 17.01 -6.54 -5.17
CA VAL A 62 16.63 -6.68 -6.58
C VAL A 62 17.39 -7.82 -7.25
N ASP A 63 18.69 -7.95 -6.99
CA ASP A 63 19.51 -9.02 -7.57
C ASP A 63 19.06 -10.42 -7.11
N SER A 64 18.68 -10.56 -5.84
CA SER A 64 18.10 -11.79 -5.31
C SER A 64 16.76 -12.10 -5.97
N ALA A 65 15.88 -11.11 -6.11
CA ALA A 65 14.60 -11.27 -6.81
C ALA A 65 14.81 -11.74 -8.26
N VAL A 66 15.75 -11.16 -9.00
CA VAL A 66 16.06 -11.54 -10.39
C VAL A 66 16.52 -13.01 -10.46
N GLN A 67 17.39 -13.45 -9.55
CA GLN A 67 17.86 -14.85 -9.51
C GLN A 67 16.71 -15.83 -9.23
N LEU A 68 15.87 -15.51 -8.25
CA LEU A 68 14.72 -16.34 -7.85
C LEU A 68 13.67 -16.43 -8.99
N LEU A 69 13.37 -15.31 -9.65
CA LEU A 69 12.46 -15.26 -10.79
C LEU A 69 12.98 -16.08 -11.98
N ARG A 70 14.29 -16.06 -12.26
CA ARG A 70 14.91 -16.93 -13.30
C ARG A 70 14.75 -18.41 -12.97
N ALA A 71 14.85 -18.76 -11.68
CA ALA A 71 14.64 -20.11 -11.18
C ALA A 71 13.15 -20.53 -11.10
N GLY A 72 12.22 -19.68 -11.56
CA GLY A 72 10.79 -19.99 -11.61
C GLY A 72 10.05 -19.83 -10.28
N LYS A 73 10.64 -19.14 -9.31
CA LYS A 73 10.04 -18.94 -7.99
C LYS A 73 8.96 -17.86 -8.00
N THR A 74 8.09 -17.92 -6.99
CA THR A 74 7.16 -16.84 -6.63
C THR A 74 7.88 -15.88 -5.69
N VAL A 75 7.96 -14.59 -6.06
CA VAL A 75 8.73 -13.58 -5.33
C VAL A 75 7.84 -12.41 -4.92
N VAL A 76 7.88 -12.06 -3.64
CA VAL A 76 7.40 -10.77 -3.12
C VAL A 76 8.61 -9.87 -2.95
N LEU A 77 8.76 -8.88 -3.83
CA LEU A 77 9.85 -7.91 -3.78
C LEU A 77 9.38 -6.66 -3.04
N ASN A 78 10.03 -6.36 -1.92
CA ASN A 78 9.87 -5.10 -1.18
C ASN A 78 11.22 -4.38 -1.05
N PRO A 79 11.68 -3.68 -2.10
CA PRO A 79 13.00 -3.09 -2.10
C PRO A 79 13.05 -1.89 -1.17
N ASP A 80 14.26 -1.51 -0.73
CA ASP A 80 14.47 -0.22 -0.09
C ASP A 80 13.97 0.89 -1.02
N THR A 81 13.09 1.75 -0.51
CA THR A 81 12.50 2.85 -1.27
C THR A 81 13.55 3.79 -1.83
N ALA A 82 14.72 3.91 -1.18
CA ALA A 82 15.84 4.72 -1.65
C ALA A 82 16.45 4.23 -2.97
N HIS A 83 16.31 2.93 -3.28
CA HIS A 83 16.82 2.32 -4.51
C HIS A 83 15.79 2.33 -5.64
N ILE A 84 14.61 2.92 -5.44
CA ILE A 84 13.56 2.95 -6.45
C ILE A 84 13.69 4.23 -7.27
N LYS A 85 13.80 4.07 -8.59
CA LYS A 85 13.72 5.19 -9.51
C LYS A 85 12.26 5.58 -9.70
N GLY A 86 11.86 6.57 -8.93
CA GLY A 86 10.47 6.94 -8.80
C GLY A 86 10.27 8.30 -8.16
N ILE A 87 9.03 8.55 -7.74
CA ILE A 87 8.59 9.77 -7.07
C ILE A 87 8.28 9.43 -5.62
N ASP A 88 8.72 10.26 -4.68
CA ASP A 88 8.40 10.07 -3.26
C ASP A 88 6.89 10.10 -3.03
N GLY A 89 6.43 9.16 -2.21
CA GLY A 89 5.02 9.06 -1.87
C GLY A 89 4.57 10.25 -1.03
N TRP A 90 3.35 10.69 -1.30
CA TRP A 90 2.77 11.86 -0.66
C TRP A 90 1.28 11.65 -0.42
N PHE A 91 0.85 11.77 0.84
CA PHE A 91 -0.53 11.43 1.21
C PHE A 91 -1.50 12.60 1.04
N ALA A 92 -1.06 13.83 1.34
CA ALA A 92 -1.95 14.98 1.28
C ALA A 92 -2.19 15.39 -0.19
N PRO A 93 -3.43 15.69 -0.61
CA PRO A 93 -3.65 16.16 -1.96
C PRO A 93 -2.95 17.50 -2.20
N VAL A 94 -2.63 17.79 -3.47
CA VAL A 94 -2.07 19.08 -3.89
C VAL A 94 -2.94 20.23 -3.37
N PHE A 95 -2.29 21.21 -2.73
CA PHE A 95 -2.96 22.42 -2.27
C PHE A 95 -2.77 23.55 -3.29
N TRP A 96 -3.90 24.09 -3.77
CA TRP A 96 -4.02 25.29 -4.61
C TRP A 96 -3.49 25.20 -6.04
N SER A 97 -2.18 24.99 -6.29
CA SER A 97 -1.65 24.98 -7.66
C SER A 97 -0.31 24.25 -7.81
N SER A 98 -0.32 23.14 -8.55
CA SER A 98 0.90 22.41 -8.97
C SER A 98 1.76 23.18 -9.98
N VAL A 99 1.21 24.21 -10.63
CA VAL A 99 1.93 25.04 -11.62
C VAL A 99 2.77 26.12 -10.92
N HIS A 100 2.27 26.69 -9.82
CA HIS A 100 2.97 27.74 -9.07
C HIS A 100 3.90 27.18 -7.98
N PHE A 101 3.69 25.93 -7.57
CA PHE A 101 4.53 25.22 -6.59
C PHE A 101 5.07 23.91 -7.18
N PRO A 102 6.01 23.98 -8.14
CA PRO A 102 6.46 22.82 -8.91
C PRO A 102 7.20 21.76 -8.07
N ASP A 103 7.69 22.16 -6.89
CA ASP A 103 8.42 21.30 -5.94
C ASP A 103 7.50 20.53 -4.97
N GLN A 104 6.17 20.77 -5.00
CA GLN A 104 5.26 19.94 -4.23
C GLN A 104 5.23 18.52 -4.82
N PRO A 105 5.33 17.47 -3.99
CA PRO A 105 5.11 16.09 -4.41
C PRO A 105 3.68 15.96 -4.95
N GLY A 106 3.57 16.06 -6.27
CA GLY A 106 2.33 16.37 -6.95
C GLY A 106 1.45 15.16 -7.17
N SER A 107 1.15 14.35 -6.15
CA SER A 107 0.08 13.35 -6.26
C SER A 107 -1.20 13.85 -5.58
N ILE A 108 -2.36 13.41 -6.06
CA ILE A 108 -3.68 13.86 -5.55
C ILE A 108 -4.45 12.75 -4.82
N GLY A 109 -3.87 11.55 -4.70
CA GLY A 109 -4.44 10.43 -3.95
C GLY A 109 -4.08 9.08 -4.57
N LEU A 110 -4.69 8.02 -4.05
CA LEU A 110 -4.59 6.67 -4.59
C LEU A 110 -5.87 6.26 -5.33
N LEU A 111 -5.71 5.53 -6.42
CA LEU A 111 -6.75 4.69 -7.03
C LEU A 111 -6.42 3.24 -6.68
N ILE A 112 -7.33 2.56 -5.98
CA ILE A 112 -7.10 1.23 -5.40
C ILE A 112 -8.10 0.24 -5.96
N ASN A 113 -7.61 -0.91 -6.43
CA ASN A 113 -8.47 -2.05 -6.75
C ASN A 113 -8.79 -2.81 -5.45
N ASP A 114 -9.78 -2.32 -4.70
CA ASP A 114 -10.13 -2.85 -3.37
C ASP A 114 -10.73 -4.26 -3.38
N GLN A 115 -11.14 -4.74 -4.56
CA GLN A 115 -11.58 -6.13 -4.77
C GLN A 115 -10.43 -7.07 -5.16
N HIS A 116 -9.20 -6.56 -5.32
CA HIS A 116 -8.06 -7.38 -5.70
C HIS A 116 -7.72 -8.38 -4.57
N PRO A 117 -7.47 -9.68 -4.87
CA PRO A 117 -7.19 -10.67 -3.83
C PRO A 117 -6.00 -10.32 -2.93
N ALA A 118 -5.01 -9.57 -3.45
CA ALA A 118 -3.88 -9.05 -2.68
C ALA A 118 -4.27 -8.20 -1.45
N LEU A 119 -5.45 -7.59 -1.47
CA LEU A 119 -5.95 -6.69 -0.41
C LEU A 119 -7.06 -7.33 0.44
N THR A 120 -7.35 -8.62 0.27
CA THR A 120 -8.45 -9.30 1.00
C THR A 120 -8.30 -9.21 2.52
N ASP A 121 -7.07 -9.28 3.04
CA ASP A 121 -6.78 -9.16 4.46
C ASP A 121 -6.37 -7.74 4.88
N PHE A 122 -6.50 -6.75 3.98
CA PHE A 122 -6.20 -5.36 4.24
C PHE A 122 -7.44 -4.48 4.01
N PRO A 123 -8.23 -4.15 5.06
CA PRO A 123 -9.45 -3.36 4.93
C PRO A 123 -9.17 -2.00 4.27
N THR A 124 -9.72 -1.82 3.07
CA THR A 124 -9.53 -0.62 2.26
C THR A 124 -10.77 -0.32 1.43
N SER A 125 -10.75 0.81 0.74
CA SER A 125 -11.72 1.20 -0.28
C SER A 125 -10.97 1.58 -1.56
N THR A 126 -11.69 2.05 -2.57
CA THR A 126 -11.14 2.45 -3.87
C THR A 126 -10.23 3.69 -3.85
N TYR A 127 -10.08 4.35 -2.70
CA TYR A 127 -9.27 5.54 -2.48
C TYR A 127 -8.51 5.50 -1.16
N SER A 128 -7.46 6.30 -1.05
CA SER A 128 -6.65 6.44 0.17
C SER A 128 -7.43 7.10 1.31
N ASP A 129 -7.37 6.50 2.50
CA ASP A 129 -7.81 7.06 3.78
C ASP A 129 -6.68 6.86 4.81
N TRP A 130 -6.87 7.24 6.08
CA TRP A 130 -5.80 7.37 7.08
C TRP A 130 -4.96 6.11 7.33
N GLN A 131 -5.47 4.91 7.05
CA GLN A 131 -4.68 3.68 7.13
C GLN A 131 -3.54 3.61 6.11
N TRP A 132 -3.64 4.35 5.01
CA TRP A 132 -2.61 4.45 3.99
C TRP A 132 -1.54 5.49 4.33
N TRP A 133 -1.73 6.36 5.33
CA TRP A 133 -0.79 7.45 5.67
C TRP A 133 0.64 6.95 5.82
N ASP A 134 0.86 5.99 6.70
CA ASP A 134 2.19 5.45 6.99
C ASP A 134 2.80 4.73 5.78
N LEU A 135 1.98 4.00 5.03
CA LEU A 135 2.41 3.28 3.84
C LEU A 135 2.86 4.24 2.73
N VAL A 136 2.05 5.26 2.44
CA VAL A 136 2.30 6.23 1.37
C VAL A 136 3.48 7.13 1.72
N THR A 137 3.56 7.63 2.95
CA THR A 137 4.65 8.52 3.37
C THR A 137 6.02 7.83 3.44
N ARG A 138 6.04 6.50 3.44
CA ARG A 138 7.24 5.67 3.36
C ARG A 138 7.24 4.82 2.08
N SER A 139 6.95 5.45 0.96
CA SER A 139 6.92 4.79 -0.34
C SER A 139 7.62 5.59 -1.41
N ARG A 140 7.97 4.92 -2.50
CA ARG A 140 8.41 5.57 -3.72
C ARG A 140 7.71 4.92 -4.91
N SER A 141 6.92 5.69 -5.65
CA SER A 141 6.11 5.17 -6.75
C SER A 141 6.95 4.92 -7.99
N VAL A 142 6.82 3.73 -8.57
CA VAL A 142 7.45 3.40 -9.85
C VAL A 142 6.69 4.09 -10.96
N GLN A 143 7.41 4.82 -11.80
CA GLN A 143 6.87 5.31 -13.06
C GLN A 143 7.00 4.22 -14.11
N PHE A 144 5.90 3.88 -14.75
CA PHE A 144 5.86 2.93 -15.86
C PHE A 144 5.28 3.59 -17.10
N ASP A 145 5.53 3.00 -18.26
CA ASP A 145 4.84 3.39 -19.49
C ASP A 145 3.52 2.60 -19.57
N GLY A 146 2.41 3.27 -19.91
CA GLY A 146 1.13 2.61 -20.13
C GLY A 146 1.16 1.56 -21.25
N SER A 147 2.21 1.56 -22.08
CA SER A 147 2.48 0.49 -23.06
C SER A 147 3.07 -0.79 -22.44
N VAL A 148 3.80 -0.68 -21.32
CA VAL A 148 4.48 -1.79 -20.63
C VAL A 148 3.50 -2.54 -19.72
N THR A 149 2.54 -1.85 -19.12
CA THR A 149 1.51 -2.48 -18.30
C THR A 149 0.11 -2.20 -18.85
N ARG A 150 -0.47 -3.17 -19.57
CA ARG A 150 -1.84 -3.04 -20.10
C ARG A 150 -2.94 -3.02 -19.02
N GLN A 151 -2.61 -3.33 -17.76
CA GLN A 151 -3.53 -3.31 -16.63
C GLN A 151 -3.07 -2.28 -15.62
N ASP A 152 -4.04 -1.66 -14.97
CA ASP A 152 -3.78 -0.75 -13.87
C ASP A 152 -3.11 -1.47 -12.69
N PRO A 153 -2.16 -0.80 -11.99
CA PRO A 153 -1.63 -1.28 -10.72
C PRO A 153 -2.75 -1.64 -9.73
N ILE A 154 -2.47 -2.59 -8.84
CA ILE A 154 -3.37 -2.92 -7.72
C ILE A 154 -3.57 -1.68 -6.84
N VAL A 155 -2.50 -0.91 -6.63
CA VAL A 155 -2.51 0.41 -5.98
C VAL A 155 -1.78 1.40 -6.89
N ARG A 156 -2.55 2.30 -7.50
CA ARG A 156 -2.08 3.36 -8.40
C ARG A 156 -2.02 4.69 -7.66
N VAL A 157 -0.94 5.45 -7.86
CA VAL A 157 -0.87 6.85 -7.44
C VAL A 157 -1.46 7.70 -8.55
N ILE A 158 -2.38 8.57 -8.19
CA ILE A 158 -2.93 9.56 -9.12
C ILE A 158 -1.97 10.75 -9.11
N ASP A 159 -1.18 10.89 -10.18
CA ASP A 159 -0.30 12.04 -10.37
C ASP A 159 -1.12 13.32 -10.59
N ASN A 160 -0.47 14.47 -10.44
CA ASN A 160 -1.10 15.76 -10.69
C ASN A 160 -1.48 15.88 -12.17
N PHE A 161 -2.52 16.67 -12.42
CA PHE A 161 -3.07 16.90 -13.76
C PHE A 161 -2.07 17.51 -14.76
N PHE A 162 -0.99 18.15 -14.29
CA PHE A 162 0.00 18.79 -15.17
C PHE A 162 1.00 17.77 -15.75
N ARG A 163 1.42 16.78 -14.96
CA ARG A 163 2.39 15.76 -15.38
C ARG A 163 1.75 14.44 -15.79
N ASN A 164 0.66 14.06 -15.12
CA ASN A 164 -0.20 12.91 -15.41
C ASN A 164 0.56 11.60 -15.70
N ARG A 165 1.60 11.29 -14.91
CA ARG A 165 2.41 10.08 -15.08
C ARG A 165 1.63 8.85 -14.63
N HIS A 166 1.99 7.70 -15.19
CA HIS A 166 1.54 6.41 -14.71
C HIS A 166 2.43 5.97 -13.55
N LEU A 167 1.86 5.92 -12.34
CA LEU A 167 2.59 5.70 -11.10
C LEU A 167 1.96 4.56 -10.30
N GLY A 168 2.77 3.57 -9.89
CA GLY A 168 2.32 2.38 -9.18
C GLY A 168 3.06 2.15 -7.86
N LEU A 169 2.33 1.67 -6.85
CA LEU A 169 2.89 1.26 -5.54
C LEU A 169 2.81 -0.25 -5.31
N LEU A 170 1.82 -0.91 -5.90
CA LEU A 170 1.62 -2.35 -5.80
C LEU A 170 1.21 -2.90 -7.16
N MET A 171 2.01 -3.82 -7.69
CA MET A 171 1.86 -4.38 -9.03
C MET A 171 2.26 -5.86 -9.05
N GLU A 172 1.75 -6.60 -10.02
CA GLU A 172 2.08 -8.02 -10.20
C GLU A 172 2.39 -8.36 -11.66
N PHE A 173 3.34 -9.29 -11.85
CA PHE A 173 3.83 -9.66 -13.17
C PHE A 173 4.25 -11.13 -13.23
N ARG A 174 4.17 -11.72 -14.42
CA ARG A 174 5.04 -12.82 -14.83
C ARG A 174 6.38 -12.23 -15.24
N THR A 175 7.48 -12.83 -14.77
CA THR A 175 8.81 -12.29 -15.04
C THR A 175 9.80 -13.43 -15.18
N GLY A 176 10.35 -13.61 -16.38
CA GLY A 176 11.11 -14.81 -16.71
C GLY A 176 10.26 -16.07 -16.54
N ASN A 177 10.76 -17.04 -15.78
CA ASN A 177 10.02 -18.27 -15.48
C ASN A 177 9.15 -18.17 -14.22
N GLY A 178 9.22 -17.06 -13.49
CA GLY A 178 8.62 -16.87 -12.17
C GLY A 178 7.46 -15.88 -12.15
N LYS A 179 6.99 -15.59 -10.93
CA LYS A 179 5.91 -14.65 -10.66
C LYS A 179 6.37 -13.61 -9.64
N LEU A 180 6.10 -12.34 -9.90
CA LEU A 180 6.52 -11.20 -9.11
C LEU A 180 5.31 -10.45 -8.54
N LEU A 181 5.32 -10.20 -7.25
CA LEU A 181 4.50 -9.18 -6.59
C LEU A 181 5.44 -8.08 -6.08
N LEU A 182 5.38 -6.90 -6.69
CA LEU A 182 6.22 -5.75 -6.36
C LEU A 182 5.45 -4.79 -5.47
N CYS A 183 5.95 -4.56 -4.25
CA CYS A 183 5.44 -3.56 -3.32
C CYS A 183 6.52 -2.50 -3.06
N THR A 184 6.23 -1.24 -3.37
CA THR A 184 7.19 -0.13 -3.20
C THR A 184 6.86 0.81 -2.05
N MET A 185 5.97 0.34 -1.16
CA MET A 185 5.76 0.89 0.18
C MET A 185 6.62 0.10 1.15
N ASP A 186 7.32 0.76 2.08
CA ASP A 186 8.09 0.08 3.10
C ASP A 186 7.14 -0.72 4.01
N ILE A 187 7.21 -2.04 3.88
CA ILE A 187 6.44 -2.99 4.69
C ILE A 187 7.37 -3.94 5.45
N GLN A 188 8.62 -3.53 5.69
CA GLN A 188 9.63 -4.35 6.36
C GLN A 188 10.12 -3.74 7.66
N HIS A 189 10.28 -2.41 7.72
CA HIS A 189 10.92 -1.76 8.85
C HIS A 189 9.91 -1.34 9.92
N ASP A 190 10.29 -1.49 11.19
CA ASP A 190 9.54 -1.01 12.36
C ASP A 190 8.09 -1.54 12.44
N LEU A 191 7.89 -2.82 12.12
CA LEU A 191 6.56 -3.43 12.01
C LEU A 191 5.81 -3.54 13.34
N ASP A 192 6.50 -3.42 14.47
CA ASP A 192 5.86 -3.38 15.80
C ASP A 192 5.05 -2.10 15.99
N ASN A 193 5.56 -0.96 15.48
CA ASN A 193 4.92 0.35 15.56
C ASN A 193 4.08 0.70 14.33
N ARG A 194 4.16 -0.11 13.27
CA ARG A 194 3.48 0.13 11.98
C ARG A 194 2.47 -0.97 11.66
N PRO A 195 1.31 -0.99 12.32
CA PRO A 195 0.36 -2.09 12.21
C PRO A 195 -0.29 -2.21 10.83
N ALA A 196 -0.46 -1.09 10.09
CA ALA A 196 -0.93 -1.12 8.71
C ALA A 196 0.08 -1.78 7.77
N ALA A 197 1.37 -1.45 7.90
CA ALA A 197 2.45 -2.07 7.14
C ALA A 197 2.57 -3.57 7.42
N ARG A 198 2.50 -3.96 8.70
CA ARG A 198 2.49 -5.36 9.13
C ARG A 198 1.31 -6.13 8.54
N GLN A 199 0.11 -5.56 8.58
CA GLN A 199 -1.08 -6.19 7.99
C GLN A 199 -0.98 -6.31 6.47
N LEU A 200 -0.51 -5.25 5.78
CA LEU A 200 -0.35 -5.28 4.34
C LEU A 200 0.67 -6.36 3.93
N LYS A 201 1.84 -6.42 4.57
CA LYS A 201 2.84 -7.49 4.33
C LYS A 201 2.22 -8.88 4.42
N ARG A 202 1.43 -9.13 5.46
CA ARG A 202 0.72 -10.39 5.62
C ARG A 202 -0.25 -10.67 4.47
N SER A 203 -1.10 -9.71 4.11
CA SER A 203 -2.05 -9.85 3.00
C SER A 203 -1.35 -10.19 1.68
N LEU A 204 -0.22 -9.52 1.40
CA LEU A 204 0.56 -9.75 0.19
C LEU A 204 1.24 -11.13 0.16
N ILE A 205 1.85 -11.56 1.26
CA ILE A 205 2.51 -12.89 1.35
C ILE A 205 1.47 -14.01 1.21
N GLN A 206 0.30 -13.89 1.88
CA GLN A 206 -0.77 -14.87 1.74
C GLN A 206 -1.32 -14.94 0.32
N TYR A 207 -1.51 -13.77 -0.30
CA TYR A 207 -1.94 -13.71 -1.68
C TYR A 207 -0.94 -14.40 -2.62
N ALA A 208 0.34 -14.05 -2.52
CA ALA A 208 1.40 -14.60 -3.37
C ALA A 208 1.50 -16.14 -3.29
N GLY A 209 1.26 -16.71 -2.11
CA GLY A 209 1.26 -18.16 -1.91
C GLY A 209 -0.08 -18.86 -2.19
N SER A 210 -1.10 -18.12 -2.64
CA SER A 210 -2.41 -18.68 -2.95
C SER A 210 -2.54 -19.02 -4.44
N GLU A 211 -3.51 -19.89 -4.76
CA GLU A 211 -3.87 -20.19 -6.15
C GLU A 211 -4.46 -18.97 -6.90
N LYS A 212 -4.85 -17.92 -6.18
CA LYS A 212 -5.36 -16.67 -6.77
C LYS A 212 -4.24 -15.83 -7.35
N PHE A 213 -2.97 -16.06 -6.99
CA PHE A 213 -1.84 -15.33 -7.56
C PHE A 213 -1.50 -15.82 -8.97
N ARG A 214 -2.19 -15.21 -9.93
CA ARG A 214 -2.14 -15.51 -11.37
C ARG A 214 -1.91 -14.21 -12.16
N PRO A 215 -0.72 -13.59 -12.06
CA PRO A 215 -0.43 -12.37 -12.78
C PRO A 215 -0.60 -12.61 -14.28
N SER A 216 -1.38 -11.74 -14.91
CA SER A 216 -1.65 -11.80 -16.36
C SER A 216 -0.69 -10.93 -17.17
N GLN A 217 -0.15 -9.89 -16.53
CA GLN A 217 0.87 -9.00 -17.09
C GLN A 217 2.20 -9.73 -17.15
N GLU A 218 3.02 -9.39 -18.13
CA GLU A 218 4.39 -9.91 -18.26
C GLU A 218 5.34 -8.73 -18.38
N ILE A 219 6.49 -8.84 -17.73
CA ILE A 219 7.56 -7.85 -17.80
C ILE A 219 8.89 -8.60 -17.95
N THR A 220 9.79 -8.06 -18.75
CA THR A 220 11.14 -8.60 -18.89
C THR A 220 11.98 -8.28 -17.64
N MET A 221 13.06 -9.04 -17.44
CA MET A 221 14.02 -8.74 -16.37
C MET A 221 14.65 -7.34 -16.54
N GLU A 222 14.90 -6.94 -17.78
CA GLU A 222 15.47 -5.62 -18.09
C GLU A 222 14.53 -4.49 -17.71
N GLU A 223 13.23 -4.62 -18.03
CA GLU A 223 12.21 -3.65 -17.63
C GLU A 223 12.03 -3.59 -16.12
N LEU A 224 12.03 -4.74 -15.42
CA LEU A 224 12.01 -4.77 -13.95
C LEU A 224 13.21 -3.99 -13.37
N ILE A 225 14.41 -4.22 -13.90
CA ILE A 225 15.63 -3.57 -13.42
C ILE A 225 15.59 -2.05 -13.65
N LYS A 226 14.94 -1.58 -14.72
CA LYS A 226 14.77 -0.13 -15.00
C LYS A 226 13.98 0.60 -13.91
N PHE A 227 13.20 -0.11 -13.08
CA PHE A 227 12.54 0.50 -11.92
C PHE A 227 13.52 0.91 -10.81
N PHE A 228 14.77 0.44 -10.85
CA PHE A 228 15.77 0.63 -9.79
C PHE A 228 17.08 1.29 -10.28
N LYS A 229 17.24 1.50 -11.60
CA LYS A 229 18.44 2.10 -12.23
C LYS A 229 18.15 3.42 -12.94
#